data_AF-A0A958FFE0-F1
#
_entry.id   AF-A0A958FFE0-F1
#
_cell.length_a   1.000
_cell.length_b   1.000
_cell.length_c   1.000
_cell.angle_alpha   90.00
_cell.angle_beta   90.00
_cell.angle_gamma   90.00
#
_symmetry.space_group_name_H-M   'P 1'
#
loop_
_entity.id
_entity.type
_entity.pdbx_description
1 polymer ?
#
loop_
_entity_poly.entity_id
_entity_poly.type
_entity_poly.pdbx_seq_one_letter_code
_entity_poly.pdbx_strand_id
1 'polypeptide(L)'
;PIKLGPYVLQGIFLKRQKEVSEIWCDIVAREIITLHNIIEEMLHGKKSETTGKVIRRYIRDIIDEAVGITRPMVEFTMGIEQFAHIKDLASEKAVIFTSYAFDDPVFCEDRARVVKTLMQARMEQLSPKEFQHLLRPAFQEDEMKLIIL
;
A
#
# COMPACT_ATOMS: atom_id res chain seq x y z
N PRO A 1 19.89 -20.94 11.64
CA PRO A 1 20.65 -22.19 11.46
C PRO A 1 21.68 -22.40 12.58
N ILE A 2 21.53 -23.47 13.35
CA ILE A 2 22.52 -23.86 14.36
C ILE A 2 23.41 -24.92 13.70
N LYS A 3 24.71 -24.66 13.62
CA LYS A 3 25.68 -25.65 13.12
C LYS A 3 26.03 -26.58 14.28
N LEU A 4 25.63 -27.85 14.19
CA LEU A 4 26.04 -28.91 15.10
C LEU A 4 26.85 -29.93 14.28
N GLY A 5 28.18 -29.75 14.24
CA GLY A 5 29.08 -30.60 13.46
C GLY A 5 28.84 -30.51 11.94
N PRO A 6 28.92 -31.62 11.17
CA PRO A 6 28.72 -31.62 9.71
C PRO A 6 27.26 -31.42 9.29
N TYR A 7 26.32 -31.37 10.24
CA TYR A 7 24.89 -31.24 9.96
C TYR A 7 24.41 -29.81 10.27
N VAL A 8 23.74 -29.21 9.29
CA VAL A 8 23.08 -27.91 9.46
C VAL A 8 21.65 -28.18 9.94
N LEU A 9 21.40 -27.96 11.24
CA LEU A 9 20.05 -27.92 11.79
C LEU A 9 19.42 -26.59 11.40
N GLN A 10 18.75 -26.62 10.25
CA GLN A 10 17.84 -25.57 9.80
C GLN A 10 16.44 -25.99 10.25
N GLY A 11 15.86 -25.25 11.22
CA GLY A 11 14.50 -25.52 11.72
C GLY A 11 13.48 -25.60 10.58
N ILE A 12 12.47 -26.44 10.74
CA ILE A 12 11.49 -26.80 9.68
C ILE A 12 10.76 -25.58 9.13
N PHE A 13 10.66 -24.51 9.93
CA PHE A 13 10.14 -23.21 9.54
C PHE A 13 10.83 -22.55 8.34
N LEU A 14 12.16 -22.60 8.25
CA LEU A 14 12.90 -22.04 7.13
C LEU A 14 12.78 -22.91 5.86
N LYS A 15 12.51 -24.21 6.03
CA LYS A 15 12.21 -25.10 4.89
C LYS A 15 10.84 -24.82 4.28
N ARG A 16 9.90 -24.26 5.06
CA ARG A 16 8.55 -23.85 4.64
C ARG A 16 8.40 -22.33 4.51
N GLN A 17 9.51 -21.60 4.27
CA GLN A 17 9.52 -20.14 4.16
C GLN A 17 8.45 -19.61 3.20
N LYS A 18 8.22 -20.30 2.07
CA LYS A 18 7.20 -19.90 1.09
C LYS A 18 5.77 -19.98 1.65
N GLU A 19 5.42 -21.11 2.26
CA GLU A 19 4.07 -21.32 2.84
C GLU A 19 3.82 -20.40 4.04
N VAL A 20 4.84 -20.17 4.87
CA VAL A 20 4.76 -19.24 5.99
C VAL A 20 4.61 -17.80 5.50
N SER A 21 5.36 -17.40 4.46
CA SER A 21 5.24 -16.07 3.84
C SER A 21 3.83 -15.82 3.36
N GLU A 22 3.20 -16.79 2.70
CA GLU A 22 1.85 -16.64 2.16
C GLU A 22 0.80 -16.38 3.26
N ILE A 23 0.80 -17.19 4.32
CA ILE A 23 -0.15 -17.04 5.43
C ILE A 23 0.10 -15.73 6.18
N TRP A 24 1.37 -15.44 6.50
CA TRP A 24 1.71 -14.23 7.24
C TRP A 24 1.36 -12.97 6.44
N CYS A 25 1.68 -12.91 5.15
CA CYS A 25 1.30 -11.77 4.31
C CYS A 25 -0.21 -11.62 4.18
N ASP A 26 -1.00 -12.69 4.20
CA ASP A 26 -2.46 -12.61 4.18
C ASP A 26 -3.00 -11.92 5.44
N ILE A 27 -2.54 -12.35 6.62
CA ILE A 27 -2.94 -11.79 7.91
C ILE A 27 -2.52 -10.31 7.98
N VAL A 28 -1.26 -10.02 7.67
CA VAL A 28 -0.72 -8.65 7.77
C VAL A 28 -1.43 -7.69 6.81
N ALA A 29 -1.72 -8.12 5.57
CA ALA A 29 -2.42 -7.28 4.60
C ALA A 29 -3.89 -7.04 4.98
N ARG A 30 -4.53 -7.97 5.71
CA ARG A 30 -5.93 -7.84 6.16
C ARG A 30 -6.09 -7.12 7.48
N GLU A 31 -5.12 -7.23 8.39
CA GLU A 31 -5.29 -6.80 9.79
C GLU A 31 -4.40 -5.62 10.19
N ILE A 32 -3.23 -5.44 9.55
CA ILE A 32 -2.23 -4.44 9.97
C ILE A 32 -2.07 -3.35 8.92
N ILE A 33 -1.61 -3.72 7.73
CA ILE A 33 -1.37 -2.80 6.60
C ILE A 33 -2.63 -2.76 5.74
N THR A 34 -3.74 -2.40 6.39
CA THR A 34 -5.03 -2.31 5.72
C THR A 34 -5.05 -1.10 4.78
N LEU A 35 -5.87 -1.19 3.74
CA LEU A 35 -6.04 -0.09 2.79
C LEU A 35 -6.50 1.20 3.50
N HIS A 36 -7.42 1.06 4.45
CA HIS A 36 -7.91 2.15 5.27
C HIS A 36 -6.76 2.85 6.02
N ASN A 37 -5.91 2.09 6.72
CA ASN A 37 -4.77 2.66 7.46
C ASN A 37 -3.76 3.36 6.55
N ILE A 38 -3.47 2.78 5.38
CA ILE A 38 -2.56 3.38 4.40
C ILE A 38 -3.09 4.75 3.96
N ILE A 39 -4.37 4.81 3.64
CA ILE A 39 -5.00 5.99 3.07
C ILE A 39 -5.17 7.09 4.12
N GLU A 40 -5.55 6.72 5.34
CA GLU A 40 -5.60 7.62 6.47
C GLU A 40 -4.23 8.27 6.70
N GLU A 41 -3.15 7.49 6.70
CA GLU A 41 -1.79 8.04 6.81
C GLU A 41 -1.41 8.90 5.58
N MET A 42 -1.86 8.53 4.38
CA MET A 42 -1.63 9.31 3.17
C MET A 42 -2.37 10.65 3.18
N LEU A 43 -3.55 10.75 3.80
CA LEU A 43 -4.38 11.96 3.81
C LEU A 43 -4.15 12.83 5.04
N HIS A 44 -3.82 12.24 6.18
CA HIS A 44 -3.75 12.92 7.48
C HIS A 44 -2.38 12.79 8.17
N GLY A 45 -1.52 11.88 7.69
CA GLY A 45 -0.19 11.65 8.25
C GLY A 45 0.85 12.71 7.89
N LYS A 46 2.11 12.40 8.19
CA LYS A 46 3.23 13.37 8.07
C LYS A 46 3.51 13.82 6.63
N LYS A 47 3.08 13.03 5.64
CA LYS A 47 3.29 13.28 4.21
C LYS A 47 1.99 13.67 3.47
N SER A 48 0.93 13.96 4.22
CA SER A 48 -0.38 14.39 3.70
C SER A 48 -0.32 15.50 2.66
N GLU A 49 0.49 16.53 2.91
CA GLU A 49 0.66 17.63 1.96
C GLU A 49 1.23 17.17 0.61
N THR A 50 2.16 16.21 0.64
CA THR A 50 2.78 15.64 -0.57
C THR A 50 1.75 14.81 -1.34
N THR A 51 1.01 13.94 -0.65
CA THR A 51 -0.10 13.19 -1.24
C THR A 51 -1.13 14.14 -1.87
N GLY A 52 -1.54 15.18 -1.15
CA GLY A 52 -2.49 16.17 -1.64
C GLY A 52 -1.99 16.88 -2.91
N LYS A 53 -0.67 17.17 -3.01
CA LYS A 53 -0.10 17.72 -4.25
C LYS A 53 -0.23 16.76 -5.43
N VAL A 54 0.00 15.46 -5.20
CA VAL A 54 -0.16 14.42 -6.24
C VAL A 54 -1.63 14.33 -6.69
N ILE A 55 -2.57 14.25 -5.75
CA ILE A 55 -4.01 14.19 -6.05
C ILE A 55 -4.44 15.43 -6.84
N ARG A 56 -4.10 16.63 -6.35
CA ARG A 56 -4.46 17.88 -7.03
C ARG A 56 -3.90 17.94 -8.45
N ARG A 57 -2.64 17.54 -8.65
CA ARG A 57 -2.04 17.50 -9.98
C ARG A 57 -2.82 16.56 -10.91
N TYR A 58 -3.10 15.34 -10.46
CA TYR A 58 -3.80 14.35 -11.26
C TYR A 58 -5.21 14.81 -11.67
N ILE A 59 -5.93 15.48 -10.77
CA ILE A 59 -7.27 16.02 -11.06
C ILE A 59 -7.21 17.17 -12.07
N ARG A 60 -6.23 18.08 -11.94
CA ARG A 60 -6.03 19.13 -12.95
C ARG A 60 -5.72 18.52 -14.32
N ASP A 61 -4.86 17.51 -14.37
CA ASP A 61 -4.49 16.82 -15.61
C ASP A 61 -5.72 16.14 -16.25
N ILE A 62 -6.59 15.48 -15.46
CA ILE A 62 -7.86 14.90 -15.95
C ILE A 62 -8.78 15.99 -16.52
N ILE A 63 -8.92 17.13 -15.84
CA ILE A 63 -9.78 18.22 -16.32
C ILE A 63 -9.23 18.77 -17.64
N ASP A 64 -7.92 18.96 -17.72
CA ASP A 64 -7.24 19.44 -18.93
C ASP A 64 -7.37 18.44 -20.09
N GLU A 65 -7.30 17.13 -19.82
CA GLU A 65 -7.54 16.07 -20.81
C GLU A 65 -9.01 16.06 -21.28
N ALA A 66 -9.95 16.21 -20.36
CA ALA A 66 -11.38 16.20 -20.66
C ALA A 66 -11.81 17.36 -21.58
N VAL A 67 -11.23 18.56 -21.39
CA VAL A 67 -11.47 19.68 -22.32
C VAL A 67 -10.64 19.54 -23.60
N GLY A 68 -9.43 18.97 -23.50
CA GLY A 68 -8.55 18.66 -24.62
C GLY A 68 -8.47 19.79 -25.66
N ILE A 69 -8.81 19.47 -26.91
CA ILE A 69 -8.75 20.41 -28.03
C ILE A 69 -9.74 21.59 -27.91
N THR A 70 -10.77 21.46 -27.07
CA THR A 70 -11.80 22.49 -26.87
C THR A 70 -11.42 23.53 -25.83
N ARG A 71 -10.26 23.38 -25.17
CA ARG A 71 -9.76 24.31 -24.14
C ARG A 71 -9.83 25.78 -24.55
N PRO A 72 -9.42 26.21 -25.78
CA PRO A 72 -9.52 27.61 -26.17
C PRO A 72 -10.96 28.14 -26.22
N MET A 73 -11.92 27.29 -26.63
CA MET A 73 -13.34 27.65 -26.64
C MET A 73 -13.90 27.77 -25.22
N VAL A 74 -13.51 26.84 -24.35
CA VAL A 74 -13.86 26.88 -22.93
C VAL A 74 -13.31 28.16 -22.31
N GLU A 75 -12.01 28.43 -22.43
CA GLU A 75 -11.39 29.63 -21.88
C GLU A 75 -11.97 30.94 -22.45
N PHE A 76 -12.34 30.96 -23.73
CA PHE A 76 -13.03 32.11 -24.32
C PHE A 76 -14.43 32.32 -23.74
N THR A 77 -15.18 31.24 -23.50
CA THR A 77 -16.58 31.31 -23.06
C THR A 77 -16.71 31.66 -21.57
N MET A 78 -15.88 31.05 -20.71
CA MET A 78 -15.96 31.22 -19.25
C MET A 78 -14.86 32.12 -18.66
N GLY A 79 -13.81 32.42 -19.43
CA GLY A 79 -12.65 33.17 -18.96
C GLY A 79 -11.56 32.30 -18.36
N ILE A 80 -10.30 32.67 -18.61
CA ILE A 80 -9.11 31.92 -18.19
C ILE A 80 -9.03 31.80 -16.66
N GLU A 81 -9.28 32.90 -15.93
CA GLU A 81 -9.25 32.92 -14.47
C GLU A 81 -10.36 32.04 -13.87
N GLN A 82 -11.56 32.09 -14.44
CA GLN A 82 -12.68 31.30 -13.97
C GLN A 82 -12.43 29.81 -14.20
N PHE A 83 -11.86 29.45 -15.36
CA PHE A 83 -11.48 28.07 -15.65
C PHE A 83 -10.39 27.57 -14.69
N ALA A 84 -9.35 28.38 -14.42
CA ALA A 84 -8.32 28.05 -13.44
C ALA A 84 -8.91 27.85 -12.03
N HIS A 85 -9.83 28.73 -11.61
CA HIS A 85 -10.51 28.63 -10.32
C HIS A 85 -11.36 27.36 -10.21
N ILE A 86 -12.05 26.93 -11.28
CA ILE A 86 -12.78 25.65 -11.30
C ILE A 86 -11.81 24.48 -11.10
N LYS A 87 -10.65 24.51 -11.77
CA LYS A 87 -9.62 23.46 -11.60
C LYS A 87 -9.12 23.40 -10.16
N ASP A 88 -8.91 24.53 -9.52
CA ASP A 88 -8.44 24.60 -8.14
C ASP A 88 -9.50 24.06 -7.16
N LEU A 89 -10.75 24.51 -7.29
CA LEU A 89 -11.87 24.01 -6.49
C LEU A 89 -12.08 22.51 -6.65
N ALA A 90 -12.07 22.01 -7.89
CA ALA A 90 -12.22 20.58 -8.16
C ALA A 90 -11.09 19.76 -7.53
N SER A 91 -9.86 20.27 -7.63
CA SER A 91 -8.68 19.62 -7.06
C SER A 91 -8.69 19.59 -5.53
N GLU A 92 -9.15 20.67 -4.89
CA GLU A 92 -9.32 20.71 -3.43
C GLU A 92 -10.42 19.77 -2.95
N LYS A 93 -11.57 19.76 -3.64
CA LYS A 93 -12.70 18.88 -3.30
C LYS A 93 -12.37 17.41 -3.53
N ALA A 94 -11.56 17.08 -4.52
CA ALA A 94 -11.15 15.71 -4.80
C ALA A 94 -10.44 15.06 -3.61
N VAL A 95 -9.61 15.79 -2.87
CA VAL A 95 -8.94 15.26 -1.66
C VAL A 95 -9.96 14.83 -0.60
N ILE A 96 -11.08 15.53 -0.49
CA ILE A 96 -12.17 15.21 0.46
C ILE A 96 -12.96 14.00 -0.04
N PHE A 97 -13.29 13.95 -1.33
CA PHE A 97 -14.03 12.83 -1.92
C PHE A 97 -13.25 11.52 -1.90
N THR A 98 -11.93 11.62 -1.92
CA THR A 98 -11.03 10.48 -1.86
C THR A 98 -11.32 9.58 -0.65
N SER A 99 -11.60 10.13 0.53
CA SER A 99 -11.96 9.34 1.72
C SER A 99 -13.18 8.42 1.50
N TYR A 100 -14.21 8.90 0.81
CA TYR A 100 -15.44 8.10 0.56
C TYR A 100 -15.23 6.98 -0.46
N ALA A 101 -14.33 7.17 -1.43
CA ALA A 101 -14.03 6.14 -2.42
C ALA A 101 -13.42 4.88 -1.80
N PHE A 102 -12.91 4.99 -0.57
CA PHE A 102 -12.21 3.94 0.13
C PHE A 102 -13.04 3.23 1.19
N ASP A 103 -14.31 3.57 1.31
CA ASP A 103 -15.28 2.84 2.12
C ASP A 103 -15.96 1.69 1.34
N ASP A 104 -15.66 1.53 0.03
CA ASP A 104 -16.19 0.41 -0.76
C ASP A 104 -15.47 -0.90 -0.38
N PRO A 105 -16.18 -1.88 0.20
CA PRO A 105 -15.58 -3.15 0.63
C PRO A 105 -15.03 -3.97 -0.54
N VAL A 106 -15.62 -3.88 -1.74
CA VAL A 106 -15.16 -4.63 -2.91
C VAL A 106 -13.82 -4.06 -3.39
N PHE A 107 -13.71 -2.73 -3.48
CA PHE A 107 -12.46 -2.05 -3.77
C PHE A 107 -11.39 -2.37 -2.72
N CYS A 108 -11.75 -2.34 -1.43
CA CYS A 108 -10.83 -2.64 -0.34
C CYS A 108 -10.25 -4.06 -0.44
N GLU A 109 -11.08 -5.06 -0.69
CA GLU A 109 -10.64 -6.44 -0.82
C GLU A 109 -9.71 -6.62 -2.03
N ASP A 110 -10.06 -6.02 -3.17
CA ASP A 110 -9.26 -6.12 -4.37
C ASP A 110 -7.86 -5.49 -4.19
N ARG A 111 -7.79 -4.32 -3.54
CA ARG A 111 -6.51 -3.67 -3.23
C ARG A 111 -5.73 -4.40 -2.15
N ALA A 112 -6.38 -4.99 -1.14
CA ALA A 112 -5.72 -5.82 -0.13
C ALA A 112 -5.00 -7.02 -0.78
N ARG A 113 -5.59 -7.60 -1.83
CA ARG A 113 -4.95 -8.67 -2.62
C ARG A 113 -3.65 -8.18 -3.28
N VAL A 114 -3.64 -6.97 -3.83
CA VAL A 114 -2.42 -6.37 -4.42
C VAL A 114 -1.34 -6.15 -3.36
N VAL A 115 -1.71 -5.63 -2.19
CA VAL A 115 -0.78 -5.44 -1.06
C VAL A 115 -0.18 -6.78 -0.64
N LYS A 116 -1.02 -7.82 -0.46
CA LYS A 116 -0.58 -9.18 -0.15
C LYS A 116 0.42 -9.70 -1.17
N THR A 117 0.09 -9.63 -2.47
CA THR A 117 0.98 -10.13 -3.54
C THR A 117 2.33 -9.41 -3.53
N LEU A 118 2.33 -8.09 -3.32
CA LEU A 118 3.56 -7.31 -3.23
C LEU A 118 4.40 -7.73 -2.01
N MET A 119 3.77 -7.85 -0.85
CA MET A 119 4.44 -8.25 0.39
C MET A 119 5.02 -9.66 0.28
N GLN A 120 4.25 -10.61 -0.26
CA GLN A 120 4.69 -11.98 -0.46
C GLN A 120 5.90 -12.04 -1.39
N ALA A 121 5.84 -11.35 -2.55
CA ALA A 121 6.96 -11.31 -3.48
C ALA A 121 8.23 -10.74 -2.84
N ARG A 122 8.13 -9.76 -1.94
CA ARG A 122 9.27 -9.21 -1.19
C ARG A 122 9.76 -10.17 -0.11
N MET A 123 8.86 -10.84 0.59
CA MET A 123 9.18 -11.77 1.66
C MET A 123 9.86 -13.04 1.15
N GLU A 124 9.47 -13.51 -0.04
CA GLU A 124 10.13 -14.63 -0.74
C GLU A 124 11.54 -14.28 -1.23
N GLN A 125 11.84 -12.99 -1.46
CA GLN A 125 13.19 -12.52 -1.84
C GLN A 125 14.14 -12.40 -0.64
N LEU A 126 13.65 -12.49 0.59
CA LEU A 126 14.47 -12.36 1.78
C LEU A 126 15.37 -13.59 1.97
N SER A 127 16.61 -13.33 2.38
CA SER A 127 17.47 -14.41 2.85
C SER A 127 16.86 -15.07 4.09
N PRO A 128 17.20 -16.35 4.37
CA PRO A 128 16.75 -17.05 5.57
C PRO A 128 16.97 -16.28 6.87
N LYS A 129 18.05 -15.49 6.96
CA LYS A 129 18.39 -14.70 8.15
C LYS A 129 17.48 -13.48 8.29
N GLU A 130 17.20 -12.78 7.20
CA GLU A 130 16.31 -11.60 7.20
C GLU A 130 14.87 -12.02 7.47
N PHE A 131 14.41 -13.11 6.86
CA PHE A 131 13.11 -13.69 7.11
C PHE A 131 12.91 -14.05 8.60
N GLN A 132 13.90 -14.72 9.19
CA GLN A 132 13.86 -15.04 10.62
C GLN A 132 13.84 -13.78 11.49
N HIS A 133 14.62 -12.75 11.13
CA HIS A 133 14.65 -11.50 11.89
C HIS A 133 13.31 -10.76 11.84
N LEU A 134 12.67 -10.73 10.67
CA LEU A 134 11.37 -10.11 10.46
C LEU A 134 10.26 -10.80 11.26
N LEU A 135 10.31 -12.13 11.35
CA LEU A 135 9.30 -12.92 12.07
C LEU A 135 9.60 -13.09 13.55
N ARG A 136 10.83 -12.83 14.00
CA ARG A 136 11.22 -13.01 15.40
C ARG A 136 10.25 -12.35 16.40
N PRO A 137 9.82 -11.10 16.23
CA PRO A 137 8.89 -10.46 17.17
C PRO A 137 7.55 -11.20 17.31
N ALA A 138 7.07 -11.83 16.23
CA ALA A 138 5.81 -12.59 16.23
C ALA A 138 5.93 -13.98 16.90
N PHE A 139 7.15 -14.47 17.15
CA PHE A 139 7.42 -15.80 17.73
C PHE A 139 8.25 -15.75 19.02
N GLN A 140 8.47 -14.56 19.61
CA GLN A 140 9.32 -14.39 20.80
C GLN A 140 8.88 -15.25 22.00
N GLU A 141 7.58 -15.56 22.13
CA GLU A 141 7.07 -16.40 23.23
C GLU A 141 7.12 -17.92 22.93
N ASP A 142 7.26 -18.32 21.66
CA ASP A 142 7.19 -19.71 21.20
C ASP A 142 8.47 -20.20 20.48
N GLU A 143 9.61 -19.47 20.61
CA GLU A 143 10.89 -19.79 19.94
C GLU A 143 11.33 -21.26 20.13
N MET A 144 10.99 -21.89 21.27
CA MET A 144 11.32 -23.29 21.56
C MET A 144 10.43 -24.32 20.85
N LYS A 145 9.15 -24.01 20.56
CA LYS A 145 8.27 -24.94 19.82
C LYS A 145 8.64 -25.02 18.33
N LEU A 146 9.15 -23.93 17.76
CA LEU A 146 9.53 -23.82 16.35
C LEU A 146 10.83 -24.56 15.96
N ILE A 147 11.69 -24.88 16.92
CA ILE A 147 12.97 -25.59 16.69
C ILE A 147 12.78 -27.11 16.74
N ILE A 148 11.75 -27.59 17.45
CA ILE A 148 11.57 -29.01 17.81
C ILE A 148 10.58 -29.75 16.88
N LEU A 149 9.66 -29.04 16.23
CA LEU A 149 8.73 -29.58 15.22
C LEU A 149 9.25 -29.41 13.80
#